data_AF-A0A1I5D7A0-F1
#
_entry.id   AF-A0A1I5D7A0-F1
#
_cell.length_a   1.000
_cell.length_b   1.000
_cell.length_c   1.000
_cell.angle_alpha   90.00
_cell.angle_beta   90.00
_cell.angle_gamma   90.00
#
_symmetry.space_group_name_H-M   'P 1'
#
loop_
_entity.id
_entity.type
_entity.pdbx_description
1 polymer ?
#
loop_
_entity_poly.entity_id
_entity_poly.type
_entity_poly.pdbx_seq_one_letter_code
_entity_poly.pdbx_strand_id
1 'polypeptide(L)'
;MAANTRNRRLKSAYKQHSAVDDKVGVILDVAVTTGRTNEGEMIELQVDEVGAITGIDIKVVTADAGYAYAKVYGALERRGIDALIPS
;
A
#
# COMPACT_ATOMS: atom_id res chain seq x y z
N MET A 1 2.09 9.93 4.62
CA MET A 1 2.47 11.37 4.64
C MET A 1 2.07 11.98 3.30
N ALA A 2 1.09 12.91 3.29
CA ALA A 2 0.62 13.51 2.05
C ALA A 2 1.71 14.38 1.38
N ALA A 3 2.00 14.11 0.11
CA ALA A 3 2.96 14.87 -0.69
C ALA A 3 2.39 16.19 -1.25
N ASN A 4 1.10 16.48 -1.02
CA ASN A 4 0.46 17.70 -1.50
C ASN A 4 -0.55 18.24 -0.48
N THR A 5 -0.07 19.12 0.40
CA THR A 5 -0.93 20.03 1.16
C THR A 5 -0.57 21.43 0.71
N ARG A 6 -1.56 22.20 0.22
CA ARG A 6 -1.40 23.53 -0.40
C ARG A 6 -0.74 24.61 0.49
N ASN A 7 -0.32 24.28 1.71
CA ASN A 7 0.15 25.25 2.70
C ASN A 7 1.42 24.84 3.48
N ARG A 8 2.30 23.99 2.92
CA ARG A 8 3.57 23.65 3.59
C ARG A 8 4.72 23.48 2.60
N ARG A 9 5.86 24.13 2.88
CA ARG A 9 7.12 23.91 2.16
C ARG A 9 7.51 22.43 2.25
N LEU A 10 7.60 21.78 1.11
CA LEU A 10 8.03 20.39 0.99
C LEU A 10 9.51 20.32 1.39
N LYS A 11 9.80 19.63 2.49
CA LYS A 11 11.16 19.20 2.84
C LYS A 11 11.38 17.82 2.22
N SER A 12 12.62 17.45 1.86
CA SER A 12 12.92 16.06 1.55
C SER A 12 12.40 15.18 2.68
N ALA A 13 11.52 14.25 2.33
CA ALA A 13 10.87 13.34 3.24
C ALA A 13 10.96 11.93 2.65
N TYR A 14 10.89 10.94 3.51
CA TYR A 14 10.73 9.54 3.11
C TYR A 14 9.30 9.10 3.45
N LYS A 15 8.76 8.18 2.65
CA LYS A 15 7.51 7.47 2.94
C LYS A 15 7.86 6.05 3.30
N GLN A 16 7.21 5.54 4.32
CA GLN A 16 7.24 4.13 4.68
C GLN A 16 5.91 3.52 4.23
N HIS A 17 5.98 2.39 3.54
CA HIS A 17 4.87 1.55 3.12
C HIS A 17 5.00 0.22 3.85
N SER A 18 4.04 -0.10 4.72
CA SER A 18 4.10 -1.30 5.55
C SER A 18 2.92 -2.20 5.22
N ALA A 19 3.20 -3.48 4.95
CA ALA A 19 2.17 -4.52 4.97
C ALA A 19 2.11 -5.15 6.35
N VAL A 20 0.90 -5.30 6.87
CA VAL A 20 0.65 -5.80 8.23
C VAL A 20 -0.41 -6.88 8.16
N ASP A 21 -0.17 -7.99 8.85
CA ASP A 21 -1.19 -8.99 9.10
C ASP A 21 -2.28 -8.41 10.01
N ASP A 22 -3.54 -8.46 9.55
CA ASP A 22 -4.67 -7.83 10.23
C ASP A 22 -5.07 -8.55 11.52
N LYS A 23 -4.80 -9.85 11.64
CA LYS A 23 -5.19 -10.66 12.80
C LYS A 23 -4.20 -10.55 13.94
N VAL A 24 -2.90 -10.58 13.65
CA VAL A 24 -1.85 -10.61 14.68
C VAL A 24 -1.08 -9.30 14.80
N GLY A 25 -1.24 -8.37 13.86
CA GLY A 25 -0.56 -7.08 13.87
C GLY A 25 0.94 -7.16 13.56
N VAL A 26 1.39 -8.26 12.95
CA VAL A 26 2.79 -8.47 12.57
C VAL A 26 3.07 -7.76 11.24
N ILE A 27 4.15 -7.00 11.20
CA ILE A 27 4.62 -6.36 9.96
C ILE A 27 5.28 -7.44 9.09
N LEU A 28 4.71 -7.68 7.91
CA LEU A 28 5.17 -8.69 6.95
C LEU A 28 6.18 -8.12 5.96
N ASP A 29 6.06 -6.83 5.62
CA ASP A 29 6.98 -6.13 4.73
C ASP A 29 7.05 -4.63 5.05
N VAL A 30 8.21 -4.02 4.79
CA VAL A 30 8.44 -2.57 4.88
C VAL A 30 9.28 -2.09 3.69
N ALA A 31 8.67 -1.26 2.85
CA ALA A 31 9.36 -0.54 1.79
C ALA A 31 9.47 0.97 2.13
N VAL A 32 10.68 1.53 1.99
CA VAL A 32 10.92 2.97 2.20
C VAL A 32 11.23 3.64 0.87
N THR A 33 10.43 4.63 0.50
CA THR A 33 10.59 5.39 -0.74
C THR A 33 10.84 6.86 -0.46
N THR A 34 11.35 7.59 -1.45
CA THR A 34 11.37 9.06 -1.35
C THR A 34 9.94 9.59 -1.33
N GLY A 35 9.70 10.70 -0.65
CA GLY A 35 8.36 11.28 -0.48
C GLY A 35 7.68 11.75 -1.77
N ARG A 36 8.39 11.69 -2.91
CA ARG A 36 7.84 11.95 -4.24
C ARG A 36 7.10 10.73 -4.80
N THR A 37 7.45 9.51 -4.40
CA THR A 37 6.85 8.28 -4.94
C THR A 37 5.36 8.23 -4.61
N ASN A 38 4.54 7.83 -5.60
CA ASN A 38 3.11 7.71 -5.43
C ASN A 38 2.78 6.44 -4.64
N GLU A 39 1.92 6.56 -3.64
CA GLU A 39 1.53 5.48 -2.74
C GLU A 39 0.94 4.28 -3.49
N GLY A 40 0.07 4.55 -4.48
CA GLY A 40 -0.58 3.51 -5.27
C GLY A 40 0.35 2.76 -6.23
N GLU A 41 1.64 3.11 -6.33
CA GLU A 41 2.64 2.31 -7.07
C GLU A 41 3.22 1.17 -6.22
N MET A 42 3.12 1.26 -4.89
CA MET A 42 3.80 0.30 -4.00
C MET A 42 2.96 -0.93 -3.65
N ILE A 43 1.62 -0.82 -3.73
CA ILE A 43 0.73 -1.86 -3.23
C ILE A 43 0.82 -3.17 -4.04
N GLU A 44 1.02 -3.09 -5.36
CA GLU A 44 1.10 -4.28 -6.21
C GLU A 44 2.32 -5.13 -5.85
N LEU A 45 3.50 -4.49 -5.83
CA LEU A 45 4.75 -5.15 -5.50
C LEU A 45 4.72 -5.75 -4.10
N GLN A 46 4.24 -4.97 -3.13
CA GLN A 46 4.21 -5.38 -1.73
C GLN A 46 3.27 -6.58 -1.49
N VAL A 47 2.12 -6.64 -2.17
CA VAL A 47 1.20 -7.79 -2.08
C VAL A 47 1.83 -9.04 -2.69
N ASP A 48 2.50 -8.90 -3.84
CA ASP A 48 3.18 -10.02 -4.50
C ASP A 48 4.34 -10.56 -3.66
N GLU A 49 5.15 -9.68 -3.07
CA GLU A 49 6.27 -10.05 -2.19
C GLU A 49 5.79 -10.71 -0.90
N VAL A 50 4.75 -10.17 -0.25
CA VAL A 50 4.18 -10.77 0.95
C VAL A 50 3.59 -12.15 0.65
N GLY A 51 2.88 -12.31 -0.48
CA GLY A 51 2.38 -13.61 -0.91
C GLY A 51 3.50 -14.62 -1.13
N ALA A 52 4.60 -14.20 -1.76
CA ALA A 52 5.76 -15.05 -1.99
C ALA A 52 6.50 -15.44 -0.70
N ILE A 53 6.66 -14.51 0.26
CA ILE A 53 7.36 -14.75 1.53
C ILE A 53 6.55 -15.65 2.45
N THR A 54 5.24 -15.41 2.55
CA THR A 54 4.38 -16.13 3.49
C THR A 54 3.85 -17.45 2.93
N GLY A 55 3.82 -17.60 1.60
CA GLY A 55 3.13 -18.70 0.93
C GLY A 55 1.61 -18.67 1.10
N ILE A 56 1.06 -17.55 1.61
CA ILE A 56 -0.36 -17.37 1.84
C ILE A 56 -1.00 -16.78 0.59
N ASP A 57 -2.13 -17.38 0.21
CA ASP A 57 -3.02 -16.86 -0.80
C ASP A 57 -3.84 -15.69 -0.21
N ILE A 58 -3.34 -14.46 -0.40
CA ILE A 58 -3.94 -13.23 0.12
C ILE A 58 -5.31 -13.02 -0.54
N LYS A 59 -6.37 -12.90 0.26
CA LYS A 59 -7.75 -12.72 -0.25
C LYS A 59 -8.31 -11.32 -0.11
N VAL A 60 -7.85 -10.58 0.88
CA VAL A 60 -8.36 -9.25 1.20
C VAL A 60 -7.18 -8.33 1.49
N VAL A 61 -7.20 -7.13 0.92
CA VAL A 61 -6.25 -6.06 1.23
C VAL A 61 -7.02 -4.84 1.72
N THR A 62 -6.64 -4.33 2.88
CA THR A 62 -7.13 -3.07 3.42
C THR A 62 -6.09 -1.98 3.20
N ALA A 63 -6.55 -0.76 2.90
CA ALA A 63 -5.68 0.41 2.78
C ALA A 63 -6.43 1.68 3.15
N ASP A 64 -5.70 2.77 3.43
CA ASP A 64 -6.31 4.07 3.68
C ASP A 64 -6.85 4.73 2.40
N ALA A 65 -7.73 5.73 2.56
CA ALA A 65 -8.37 6.43 1.45
C ALA A 65 -7.38 7.05 0.42
N GLY A 66 -6.13 7.32 0.83
CA GLY A 66 -5.06 7.76 -0.06
C GLY A 66 -4.64 6.73 -1.10
N TYR A 67 -5.04 5.45 -0.95
CA TYR A 67 -4.81 4.37 -1.91
C TYR A 67 -6.01 4.12 -2.84
N ALA A 68 -7.11 4.88 -2.71
CA ALA A 68 -8.34 4.72 -3.51
C ALA A 68 -8.16 5.19 -4.97
N TYR A 69 -7.25 4.54 -5.70
CA TYR A 69 -6.99 4.78 -7.12
C TYR A 69 -7.50 3.62 -7.97
N ALA A 70 -8.08 3.92 -9.12
CA ALA A 70 -8.56 2.90 -10.07
C ALA A 70 -7.47 1.86 -10.43
N LYS A 71 -6.20 2.28 -10.54
CA LYS A 71 -5.07 1.36 -10.79
C LYS A 71 -4.88 0.32 -9.67
N VAL A 72 -5.09 0.72 -8.41
CA VAL A 72 -4.96 -0.16 -7.25
C VAL A 72 -6.08 -1.19 -7.24
N TYR A 73 -7.33 -0.75 -7.42
CA TYR A 73 -8.46 -1.66 -7.52
C TYR A 73 -8.29 -2.66 -8.66
N GLY A 74 -7.95 -2.20 -9.87
CA GLY A 74 -7.76 -3.09 -11.02
C GLY A 74 -6.58 -4.07 -10.85
N ALA A 75 -5.54 -3.68 -10.10
CA ALA A 75 -4.43 -4.55 -9.79
C ALA A 75 -4.79 -5.68 -8.81
N LEU A 76 -5.55 -5.37 -7.77
CA LEU A 76 -6.03 -6.34 -6.79
C LEU A 76 -7.09 -7.26 -7.40
N GLU A 77 -8.01 -6.71 -8.20
CA GLU A 77 -9.04 -7.49 -8.91
C GLU A 77 -8.43 -8.52 -9.85
N ARG A 78 -7.39 -8.16 -10.62
CA ARG A 78 -6.66 -9.12 -11.48
C ARG A 78 -6.03 -10.28 -10.72
N ARG A 79 -5.75 -10.10 -9.42
CA ARG A 79 -5.21 -11.12 -8.52
C ARG A 79 -6.31 -11.88 -7.77
N GLY A 80 -7.58 -11.54 -7.98
CA GLY A 80 -8.70 -12.11 -7.24
C GLY A 80 -8.71 -11.69 -5.76
N ILE A 81 -8.21 -10.49 -5.46
CA ILE A 81 -8.08 -9.94 -4.11
C ILE A 81 -9.13 -8.85 -3.91
N ASP A 82 -9.90 -8.95 -2.83
CA ASP A 82 -10.88 -7.95 -2.45
C ASP A 82 -10.21 -6.72 -1.82
N ALA A 83 -10.46 -5.55 -2.39
CA ALA A 83 -9.92 -4.28 -1.91
C ALA A 83 -10.91 -3.55 -1.00
N LEU A 84 -10.56 -3.40 0.29
CA LEU A 84 -11.34 -2.68 1.29
C LEU A 84 -10.67 -1.33 1.61
N ILE A 85 -10.99 -0.32 0.80
CA ILE A 85 -10.39 1.03 0.90
C ILE A 85 -11.52 2.06 1.13
N PRO A 86 -11.46 2.87 2.21
CA PRO A 86 -12.45 3.92 2.46
C PRO A 86 -12.47 4.99 1.37
N SER A 87 -13.66 5.51 1.07
CA SER A 87 -13.93 6.63 0.15
C SER A 87 -14.00 7.97 0.87
#